data_AF-A0A948X052-F1
#
_entry.id   AF-A0A948X052-F1
#
_cell.length_a   1.000
_cell.length_b   1.000
_cell.length_c   1.000
_cell.angle_alpha   90.00
_cell.angle_beta   90.00
_cell.angle_gamma   90.00
#
_symmetry.space_group_name_H-M   'P 1'
#
loop_
_entity.id
_entity.type
_entity.pdbx_description
1 polymer ?
#
loop_
_entity_poly.entity_id
_entity_poly.type
_entity_poly.pdbx_seq_one_letter_code
_entity_poly.pdbx_strand_id
1 'polypeptide(L)'
;DLSMHPRYADLVGYTKEEIEQSFKRYIPLAANKLGITIAELWECLERNYDGFCFDNQASVKLYSPFSINNFFAPVADPDFQTESSLQLTFEPFWMESAGAAAALRSFLSARKYDVTKLLETYSKPVIIHNNTMTSPVRANEVTLDQILVQSGMLSIKEIAAEPMPSSTAATRSYKCELTNYEVASEFRTVLLAYMANTDEKSIYPKLLQVQKALLIGDIAKLGNSLNQLLCNSRYDVFDEDDDKKERVYRTFFKLCMMSYLVNASDEVSNNHGRCDLVAKTNDTIYAFELKRIQSDTSEAKFNLLDEAEQQMVKNDYGNNLIEEGKLLIWVVLVISDKYRQVCAWRTIKRTYSAAGTQIERHDGLVEPIKVENQEEAK
;
A
#
# COMPACT_ATOMS: atom_id res chain seq x y z
N ASP A 1 15.17 -19.67 -18.57
CA ASP A 1 14.93 -20.08 -17.18
C ASP A 1 14.25 -21.45 -17.18
N LEU A 2 14.65 -22.35 -16.29
CA LEU A 2 14.08 -23.69 -16.15
C LEU A 2 12.67 -23.64 -15.53
N SER A 3 12.45 -22.71 -14.60
CA SER A 3 11.17 -22.49 -13.89
C SER A 3 10.02 -22.11 -14.85
N MET A 4 10.36 -21.57 -16.03
CA MET A 4 9.38 -21.22 -17.06
C MET A 4 8.77 -22.44 -17.78
N HIS A 5 9.37 -23.62 -17.66
CA HIS A 5 8.85 -24.82 -18.29
C HIS A 5 7.86 -25.53 -17.33
N PRO A 6 6.62 -25.84 -17.74
CA PRO A 6 5.57 -26.35 -16.85
C PRO A 6 5.95 -27.59 -16.03
N ARG A 7 6.80 -28.47 -16.59
CA ARG A 7 7.34 -29.64 -15.89
C ARG A 7 8.13 -29.32 -14.60
N TYR A 8 8.66 -28.11 -14.47
CA TYR A 8 9.44 -27.66 -13.31
C TYR A 8 8.78 -26.46 -12.63
N ALA A 9 7.48 -26.25 -12.86
CA ALA A 9 6.75 -25.10 -12.38
C ALA A 9 6.73 -24.99 -10.85
N ASP A 10 6.85 -26.13 -10.16
CA ASP A 10 6.83 -26.27 -8.70
C ASP A 10 8.22 -26.23 -8.05
N LEU A 11 9.31 -26.13 -8.82
CA LEU A 11 10.67 -26.33 -8.31
C LEU A 11 11.15 -25.25 -7.31
N VAL A 12 10.65 -24.02 -7.43
CA VAL A 12 11.23 -22.83 -6.77
C VAL A 12 10.33 -22.23 -5.68
N GLY A 13 9.35 -22.99 -5.20
CA GLY A 13 8.46 -22.58 -4.13
C GLY A 13 7.81 -23.78 -3.46
N TYR A 14 6.84 -23.54 -2.59
CA TYR A 14 6.02 -24.62 -2.05
C TYR A 14 4.64 -24.65 -2.69
N THR A 15 4.18 -25.84 -3.03
CA THR A 15 2.76 -26.11 -3.28
C THR A 15 1.99 -26.17 -1.95
N LYS A 16 0.67 -26.03 -2.01
CA LYS A 16 -0.18 -26.18 -0.82
C LYS A 16 -0.02 -27.57 -0.20
N GLU A 17 0.04 -28.60 -1.04
CA GLU A 17 0.17 -30.00 -0.64
C GLU A 17 1.50 -30.26 0.09
N GLU A 18 2.60 -29.66 -0.36
CA GLU A 18 3.89 -29.76 0.31
C GLU A 18 3.88 -29.08 1.68
N ILE A 19 3.18 -27.94 1.81
CA ILE A 19 3.00 -27.26 3.10
C ILE A 19 2.15 -28.13 4.03
N GLU A 20 1.02 -28.64 3.55
CA GLU A 20 0.13 -29.53 4.31
C GLU A 20 0.86 -30.75 4.86
N GLN A 21 1.79 -31.32 4.09
CA GLN A 21 2.56 -32.49 4.49
C GLN A 21 3.72 -32.13 5.43
N SER A 22 4.53 -31.13 5.06
CA SER A 22 5.77 -30.79 5.78
C SER A 22 5.51 -30.01 7.06
N PHE A 23 4.46 -29.18 7.10
CA PHE A 23 4.08 -28.35 8.24
C PHE A 23 2.84 -28.88 8.97
N LYS A 24 2.39 -30.10 8.68
CA LYS A 24 1.20 -30.75 9.26
C LYS A 24 1.05 -30.57 10.76
N ARG A 25 2.17 -30.64 11.50
CA ARG A 25 2.19 -30.51 12.97
C ARG A 25 2.02 -29.06 13.44
N TYR A 26 2.48 -28.09 12.66
CA TYR A 26 2.50 -26.68 13.00
C TYR A 26 1.21 -25.96 12.63
N ILE A 27 0.50 -26.40 11.57
CA ILE A 27 -0.78 -25.83 11.13
C ILE A 27 -1.81 -25.72 12.28
N PRO A 28 -2.17 -26.79 13.03
CA PRO A 28 -3.14 -26.67 14.12
C PRO A 28 -2.61 -25.83 15.29
N LEU A 29 -1.30 -25.83 15.55
CA LEU A 29 -0.69 -24.99 16.59
C LEU A 29 -0.79 -23.50 16.23
N ALA A 30 -0.53 -23.17 14.97
CA ALA A 30 -0.63 -21.83 14.45
C ALA A 30 -2.07 -21.30 14.50
N ALA A 31 -3.03 -22.10 14.01
CA ALA A 31 -4.46 -21.76 14.06
C ALA A 31 -4.94 -21.49 15.49
N ASN A 32 -4.56 -22.37 16.45
CA ASN A 32 -4.91 -22.20 17.86
C ASN A 32 -4.29 -20.93 18.46
N LYS A 33 -3.00 -20.68 18.24
CA LYS A 33 -2.30 -19.50 18.76
C LYS A 33 -2.84 -18.18 18.18
N LEU A 34 -3.31 -18.19 16.95
CA LEU A 34 -4.00 -17.06 16.30
C LEU A 34 -5.48 -16.93 16.71
N GLY A 35 -6.07 -17.95 17.34
CA GLY A 35 -7.49 -17.99 17.68
C GLY A 35 -8.41 -18.10 16.45
N ILE A 36 -7.93 -18.67 15.35
CA ILE A 36 -8.68 -18.83 14.08
C ILE A 36 -8.83 -20.31 13.72
N THR A 37 -9.76 -20.61 12.82
CA THR A 37 -9.91 -21.94 12.24
C THR A 37 -8.77 -22.27 11.27
N ILE A 38 -8.56 -23.55 10.99
CA ILE A 38 -7.58 -23.99 9.97
C ILE A 38 -7.96 -23.47 8.57
N ALA A 39 -9.26 -23.33 8.28
CA ALA A 39 -9.73 -22.77 7.01
C ALA A 39 -9.32 -21.30 6.88
N GLU A 40 -9.60 -20.49 7.90
CA GLU A 40 -9.19 -19.07 7.94
C GLU A 40 -7.66 -18.91 7.90
N LEU A 41 -6.92 -19.83 8.54
CA LEU A 41 -5.45 -19.85 8.44
C LEU A 41 -5.00 -20.02 6.99
N TRP A 42 -5.60 -20.96 6.24
CA TRP A 42 -5.29 -21.16 4.82
C TRP A 42 -5.64 -19.95 3.97
N GLU A 43 -6.78 -19.32 4.19
CA GLU A 43 -7.15 -18.07 3.48
C GLU A 43 -6.11 -16.97 3.74
N CYS A 44 -5.64 -16.85 4.99
CA CYS A 44 -4.61 -15.88 5.33
C CYS A 44 -3.24 -16.24 4.73
N LEU A 45 -2.84 -17.51 4.75
CA LEU A 45 -1.59 -17.96 4.11
C LEU A 45 -1.62 -17.72 2.60
N GLU A 46 -2.73 -18.05 1.93
CA GLU A 46 -2.90 -17.85 0.49
C GLU A 46 -2.83 -16.35 0.15
N ARG A 47 -3.60 -15.52 0.86
CA ARG A 47 -3.59 -14.07 0.64
C ARG A 47 -2.20 -13.45 0.80
N ASN A 48 -1.46 -13.88 1.83
CA ASN A 48 -0.20 -13.25 2.19
C ASN A 48 1.00 -13.83 1.42
N TYR A 49 1.06 -15.13 1.15
CA TYR A 49 2.29 -15.82 0.77
C TYR A 49 2.20 -16.67 -0.51
N ASP A 50 1.00 -17.01 -0.99
CA ASP A 50 0.81 -17.71 -2.29
C ASP A 50 0.98 -16.76 -3.48
N GLY A 51 0.91 -17.26 -4.71
CA GLY A 51 0.60 -16.46 -5.90
C GLY A 51 1.79 -16.21 -6.82
N PHE A 52 2.96 -16.77 -6.49
CA PHE A 52 4.12 -16.80 -7.36
C PHE A 52 3.88 -17.80 -8.49
N CYS A 53 4.08 -17.36 -9.73
CA CYS A 53 3.93 -18.21 -10.90
C CYS A 53 5.01 -17.85 -11.92
N PHE A 54 5.88 -18.80 -12.20
CA PHE A 54 7.03 -18.62 -13.08
C PHE A 54 6.86 -19.34 -14.42
N ASP A 55 5.98 -20.34 -14.49
CA ASP A 55 5.82 -21.14 -15.68
C ASP A 55 5.04 -20.42 -16.78
N ASN A 56 5.40 -20.71 -18.03
CA ASN A 56 4.83 -20.04 -19.19
C ASN A 56 3.39 -20.46 -19.53
N GLN A 57 2.78 -21.39 -18.79
CA GLN A 57 1.39 -21.81 -18.96
C GLN A 57 0.49 -21.32 -17.84
N ALA A 58 1.00 -20.52 -16.90
CA ALA A 58 0.26 -20.09 -15.72
C ALA A 58 -0.36 -21.26 -14.95
N SER A 59 0.38 -22.37 -14.83
CA SER A 59 -0.19 -23.67 -14.44
C SER A 59 -0.10 -23.95 -12.94
N VAL A 60 0.91 -23.41 -12.25
CA VAL A 60 1.10 -23.65 -10.81
C VAL A 60 1.35 -22.34 -10.08
N LYS A 61 0.61 -22.13 -8.98
CA LYS A 61 0.89 -21.08 -8.01
C LYS A 61 1.64 -21.65 -6.84
N LEU A 62 2.63 -20.90 -6.38
CA LEU A 62 3.52 -21.30 -5.32
C LEU A 62 3.52 -20.28 -4.18
N TYR A 63 3.74 -20.82 -2.99
CA TYR A 63 4.04 -20.07 -1.80
C TYR A 63 5.53 -19.78 -1.70
N SER A 64 5.88 -18.59 -1.20
CA SER A 64 7.26 -18.23 -0.85
C SER A 64 7.78 -19.16 0.25
N PRO A 65 8.86 -19.95 0.02
CA PRO A 65 9.45 -20.77 1.06
C PRO A 65 9.95 -19.94 2.23
N PHE A 66 10.55 -18.78 1.96
CA PHE A 66 11.05 -17.89 3.00
C PHE A 66 9.91 -17.41 3.91
N SER A 67 8.80 -16.96 3.33
CA SER A 67 7.67 -16.43 4.09
C SER A 67 6.96 -17.52 4.90
N ILE A 68 6.76 -18.72 4.33
CA ILE A 68 6.16 -19.86 5.04
C ILE A 68 7.03 -20.33 6.20
N ASN A 69 8.35 -20.45 6.01
CA ASN A 69 9.25 -20.87 7.07
C ASN A 69 9.26 -19.87 8.23
N ASN A 70 9.34 -18.56 7.94
CA ASN A 70 9.30 -17.54 8.98
C ASN A 70 7.95 -17.47 9.69
N PHE A 71 6.83 -17.64 8.98
CA PHE A 71 5.50 -17.68 9.59
C PHE A 71 5.38 -18.82 10.61
N PHE A 72 5.84 -20.03 10.28
CA PHE A 72 5.74 -21.18 11.19
C PHE A 72 6.87 -21.25 12.23
N ALA A 73 7.94 -20.48 12.09
CA ALA A 73 9.08 -20.53 13.02
C ALA A 73 8.68 -20.35 14.50
N PRO A 74 7.81 -19.39 14.90
CA PRO A 74 7.43 -19.18 16.30
C PRO A 74 6.59 -20.30 16.93
N VAL A 75 6.09 -21.25 16.14
CA VAL A 75 5.39 -22.46 16.63
C VAL A 75 6.22 -23.73 16.45
N ALA A 76 7.21 -23.71 15.55
CA ALA A 76 8.15 -24.80 15.34
C ALA A 76 9.26 -24.81 16.40
N ASP A 77 9.73 -23.64 16.81
CA ASP A 77 10.76 -23.46 17.84
C ASP A 77 10.37 -22.27 18.75
N PRO A 78 9.85 -22.53 19.96
CA PRO A 78 9.48 -21.49 20.92
C PRO A 78 10.64 -20.63 21.41
N ASP A 79 11.88 -21.14 21.32
CA ASP A 79 13.10 -20.44 21.69
C ASP A 79 13.72 -19.68 20.50
N PHE A 80 13.08 -19.73 19.33
CA PHE A 80 13.50 -19.01 18.13
C PHE A 80 13.40 -17.50 18.35
N GLN A 81 14.55 -16.90 18.67
CA GLN A 81 14.72 -15.45 18.80
C GLN A 81 15.18 -14.87 17.47
N THR A 82 14.27 -14.23 16.73
CA THR A 82 14.63 -13.23 15.72
C THR A 82 14.77 -11.85 16.39
N GLU A 83 15.55 -10.93 15.80
CA GLU A 83 15.73 -9.55 16.32
C GLU A 83 14.38 -8.83 16.51
N SER A 84 13.38 -9.21 15.72
CA SER A 84 11.97 -8.97 15.99
C SER A 84 11.42 -10.21 16.67
N SER A 85 11.12 -10.16 17.97
CA SER A 85 10.43 -11.23 18.70
C SER A 85 9.01 -11.40 18.14
N LEU A 86 8.89 -12.00 16.97
CA LEU A 86 7.63 -12.06 16.25
C LEU A 86 6.73 -13.07 16.95
N GLN A 87 5.72 -12.52 17.61
CA GLN A 87 4.48 -13.24 17.83
C GLN A 87 4.02 -13.82 16.48
N LEU A 88 3.30 -14.95 16.51
CA LEU A 88 2.78 -15.54 15.29
C LEU A 88 1.84 -14.55 14.59
N THR A 89 2.32 -13.92 13.53
CA THR A 89 1.62 -12.87 12.77
C THR A 89 1.93 -12.99 11.28
N PHE A 90 1.05 -12.45 10.44
CA PHE A 90 1.23 -12.40 9.00
C PHE A 90 2.12 -11.21 8.62
N GLU A 91 3.41 -11.33 8.88
CA GLU A 91 4.38 -10.29 8.51
C GLU A 91 4.77 -10.37 7.03
N PRO A 92 5.20 -9.25 6.44
CA PRO A 92 5.70 -9.19 5.07
C PRO A 92 7.15 -9.70 4.97
N PHE A 93 7.36 -11.00 5.17
CA PHE A 93 8.69 -11.62 5.20
C PHE A 93 9.47 -11.45 3.90
N TRP A 94 8.80 -11.37 2.75
CA TRP A 94 9.46 -11.14 1.46
C TRP A 94 10.38 -9.90 1.45
N MET A 95 10.12 -8.93 2.33
CA MET A 95 10.96 -7.76 2.52
C MET A 95 12.34 -8.07 3.10
N GLU A 96 12.42 -9.06 4.00
CA GLU A 96 13.67 -9.47 4.63
C GLU A 96 14.52 -10.30 3.65
N SER A 97 13.87 -10.91 2.65
CA SER A 97 14.54 -11.60 1.55
C SER A 97 15.12 -10.62 0.51
N ALA A 98 16.31 -10.10 0.81
CA ALA A 98 17.25 -9.47 -0.13
C ALA A 98 16.87 -8.10 -0.77
N GLY A 99 17.90 -7.37 -1.22
CA GLY A 99 17.89 -5.96 -1.65
C GLY A 99 17.08 -5.59 -2.91
N ALA A 100 16.06 -6.36 -3.28
CA ALA A 100 15.17 -6.04 -4.40
C ALA A 100 14.44 -4.71 -4.19
N ALA A 101 13.97 -4.44 -2.97
CA ALA A 101 13.35 -3.17 -2.59
C ALA A 101 14.31 -1.98 -2.78
N ALA A 102 15.52 -2.08 -2.21
CA ALA A 102 16.55 -1.06 -2.34
C ALA A 102 17.01 -0.86 -3.79
N ALA A 103 17.11 -1.94 -4.57
CA ALA A 103 17.44 -1.89 -6.00
C ALA A 103 16.32 -1.19 -6.81
N LEU A 104 15.05 -1.53 -6.54
CA LEU A 104 13.91 -0.87 -7.15
C LEU A 104 13.90 0.63 -6.79
N ARG A 105 14.05 1.01 -5.52
CA ARG A 105 14.10 2.41 -5.11
C ARG A 105 15.22 3.18 -5.81
N SER A 106 16.39 2.57 -5.93
CA SER A 106 17.53 3.14 -6.65
C SER A 106 17.22 3.33 -8.13
N PHE A 107 16.56 2.35 -8.75
CA PHE A 107 16.12 2.43 -10.15
C PHE A 107 15.08 3.53 -10.38
N LEU A 108 14.08 3.63 -9.49
CA LEU A 108 13.06 4.67 -9.51
C LEU A 108 13.70 6.07 -9.39
N SER A 109 14.67 6.20 -8.48
CA SER A 109 15.40 7.46 -8.26
C SER A 109 16.24 7.87 -9.46
N ALA A 110 16.95 6.94 -10.09
CA ALA A 110 17.79 7.20 -11.24
C ALA A 110 17.00 7.62 -12.49
N ARG A 111 15.77 7.10 -12.63
CA ARG A 111 14.90 7.33 -13.81
C ARG A 111 13.81 8.36 -13.58
N LYS A 112 13.63 8.85 -12.34
CA LYS A 112 12.63 9.85 -11.92
C LYS A 112 11.20 9.47 -12.33
N TYR A 113 10.77 8.28 -11.94
CA TYR A 113 9.41 7.81 -12.26
C TYR A 113 8.33 8.58 -11.51
N ASP A 114 7.20 8.82 -12.18
CA ASP A 114 5.98 9.36 -11.60
C ASP A 114 5.25 8.27 -10.79
N VAL A 115 5.33 8.38 -9.47
CA VAL A 115 4.74 7.41 -8.52
C VAL A 115 3.24 7.25 -8.72
N THR A 116 2.55 8.33 -9.10
CA THR A 116 1.10 8.28 -9.30
C THR A 116 0.74 7.35 -10.45
N LYS A 117 1.47 7.47 -11.56
CA LYS A 117 1.30 6.58 -12.72
C LYS A 117 1.71 5.15 -12.41
N LEU A 118 2.77 4.96 -11.61
CA LEU A 118 3.19 3.62 -11.17
C LEU A 118 2.08 2.94 -10.37
N LEU A 119 1.52 3.64 -9.39
CA LEU A 119 0.44 3.11 -8.56
C LEU A 119 -0.80 2.83 -9.42
N GLU A 120 -1.21 3.74 -10.31
CA GLU A 120 -2.32 3.52 -11.25
C GLU A 120 -2.11 2.32 -12.18
N THR A 121 -0.86 2.10 -12.63
CA THR A 121 -0.50 1.04 -13.58
C THR A 121 -0.48 -0.33 -12.90
N TYR A 122 0.21 -0.46 -11.77
CA TYR A 122 0.45 -1.75 -11.11
C TYR A 122 -0.57 -2.10 -10.01
N SER A 123 -1.54 -1.21 -9.71
CA SER A 123 -2.71 -1.58 -8.88
C SER A 123 -3.76 -2.39 -9.65
N LYS A 124 -3.52 -2.69 -10.93
CA LYS A 124 -4.39 -3.47 -11.80
C LYS A 124 -3.54 -4.43 -12.64
N PRO A 125 -4.16 -5.42 -13.30
CA PRO A 125 -3.42 -6.35 -14.14
C PRO A 125 -2.76 -5.64 -15.32
N VAL A 126 -1.51 -6.01 -15.60
CA VAL A 126 -0.68 -5.47 -16.68
C VAL A 126 -0.36 -6.55 -17.71
N ILE A 127 -0.28 -6.19 -18.98
CA ILE A 127 0.09 -7.12 -20.05
C ILE A 127 1.60 -7.08 -20.22
N ILE A 128 2.26 -8.21 -20.02
CA ILE A 128 3.70 -8.36 -20.18
C ILE A 128 4.01 -9.35 -21.29
N HIS A 129 4.85 -8.92 -22.24
CA HIS A 129 5.27 -9.76 -23.36
C HIS A 129 6.37 -10.75 -22.94
N ASN A 130 6.41 -11.91 -23.61
CA ASN A 130 7.39 -12.96 -23.30
C ASN A 130 8.85 -12.50 -23.42
N ASN A 131 9.15 -11.58 -24.34
CA ASN A 131 10.49 -11.00 -24.47
C ASN A 131 10.94 -10.24 -23.20
N THR A 132 10.02 -9.63 -22.46
CA THR A 132 10.28 -8.99 -21.16
C THR A 132 10.65 -10.03 -20.10
N MET A 133 10.12 -11.25 -20.19
CA MET A 133 10.40 -12.35 -19.25
C MET A 133 11.75 -13.02 -19.51
N THR A 134 12.10 -13.22 -20.79
CA THR A 134 13.19 -14.14 -21.18
C THR A 134 14.47 -13.45 -21.65
N SER A 135 14.40 -12.20 -22.11
CA SER A 135 15.54 -11.58 -22.80
C SER A 135 16.62 -11.16 -21.80
N PRO A 136 17.89 -11.55 -21.99
CA PRO A 136 18.98 -10.97 -21.23
C PRO A 136 19.10 -9.49 -21.59
N VAL A 137 19.11 -8.63 -20.58
CA VAL A 137 19.06 -7.18 -20.79
C VAL A 137 20.42 -6.56 -20.50
N ARG A 138 20.85 -5.63 -21.35
CA ARG A 138 22.00 -4.78 -21.03
C ARG A 138 21.61 -3.88 -19.85
N ALA A 139 22.53 -3.66 -18.91
CA ALA A 139 22.24 -2.92 -17.68
C ALA A 139 21.61 -1.52 -17.90
N ASN A 140 21.85 -0.88 -19.05
CA ASN A 140 21.30 0.43 -19.39
C ASN A 140 19.92 0.40 -20.08
N GLU A 141 19.46 -0.76 -20.55
CA GLU A 141 18.21 -0.96 -21.31
C GLU A 141 17.11 -1.64 -20.46
N VAL A 142 17.41 -1.99 -19.20
CA VAL A 142 16.45 -2.66 -18.32
C VAL A 142 15.22 -1.78 -18.06
N THR A 143 14.05 -2.35 -18.29
CA THR A 143 12.76 -1.70 -18.04
C THR A 143 12.24 -2.01 -16.64
N LEU A 144 11.30 -1.21 -16.15
CA LEU A 144 10.66 -1.44 -14.86
C LEU A 144 9.92 -2.79 -14.83
N ASP A 145 9.17 -3.12 -15.88
CA ASP A 145 8.47 -4.41 -16.00
C ASP A 145 9.42 -5.61 -15.85
N GLN A 146 10.63 -5.50 -16.41
CA GLN A 146 11.65 -6.55 -16.26
C GLN A 146 12.12 -6.65 -14.81
N ILE A 147 12.40 -5.53 -14.15
CA ILE A 147 12.80 -5.53 -12.74
C ILE A 147 11.71 -6.16 -11.87
N LEU A 148 10.45 -5.76 -12.08
CA LEU A 148 9.34 -6.23 -11.27
C LEU A 148 9.08 -7.73 -11.47
N VAL A 149 9.21 -8.25 -12.69
CA VAL A 149 9.03 -9.69 -12.91
C VAL A 149 10.22 -10.49 -12.41
N GLN A 150 11.45 -10.06 -12.72
CA GLN A 150 12.66 -10.80 -12.35
C GLN A 150 12.90 -10.79 -10.84
N SER A 151 12.40 -9.79 -10.12
CA SER A 151 12.39 -9.78 -8.66
C SER A 151 11.26 -10.63 -8.06
N GLY A 152 10.27 -11.06 -8.85
CA GLY A 152 9.08 -11.75 -8.34
C GLY A 152 8.02 -10.81 -7.76
N MET A 153 8.13 -9.48 -7.99
CA MET A 153 7.08 -8.53 -7.61
C MET A 153 5.82 -8.68 -8.46
N LEU A 154 5.98 -8.95 -9.76
CA LEU A 154 4.89 -9.29 -10.66
C LEU A 154 4.93 -10.78 -10.98
N SER A 155 3.79 -11.44 -10.82
CA SER A 155 3.61 -12.85 -11.17
C SER A 155 2.55 -13.03 -12.24
N ILE A 156 2.73 -14.05 -13.08
CA ILE A 156 1.78 -14.43 -14.12
C ILE A 156 0.48 -14.89 -13.47
N LYS A 157 -0.66 -14.35 -13.92
CA LYS A 157 -1.99 -14.77 -13.47
C LYS A 157 -2.73 -15.59 -14.53
N GLU A 158 -2.57 -15.22 -15.79
CA GLU A 158 -3.11 -15.95 -16.94
C GLU A 158 -2.33 -15.63 -18.21
N ILE A 159 -2.49 -16.48 -19.23
CA ILE A 159 -2.02 -16.19 -20.59
C ILE A 159 -2.99 -15.18 -21.21
N ALA A 160 -2.47 -14.02 -21.62
CA ALA A 160 -3.28 -12.97 -22.24
C ALA A 160 -3.43 -13.18 -23.76
N ALA A 161 -2.37 -13.64 -24.42
CA ALA A 161 -2.42 -13.98 -25.84
C ALA A 161 -1.43 -15.10 -26.16
N GLU A 162 -1.89 -16.07 -26.95
CA GLU A 162 -1.06 -17.13 -27.50
C GLU A 162 -0.33 -16.68 -28.78
N PRO A 163 0.83 -17.26 -29.10
CA PRO A 163 1.48 -17.00 -30.39
C PRO A 163 0.57 -17.38 -31.55
N MET A 164 0.44 -16.49 -32.52
CA MET A 164 -0.21 -16.84 -33.79
C MET A 164 0.56 -17.98 -34.49
N PRO A 165 -0.11 -18.90 -35.19
CA PRO A 165 0.53 -20.07 -35.83
C PRO A 165 1.68 -19.73 -36.79
N SER A 166 1.69 -18.51 -37.33
CA SER A 166 2.72 -17.99 -38.24
C SER A 166 3.77 -17.09 -37.56
N SER A 167 3.73 -16.96 -36.23
CA SER A 167 4.63 -16.09 -35.45
C SER A 167 5.54 -16.89 -34.53
N THR A 168 6.70 -16.32 -34.18
CA THR A 168 7.59 -16.90 -33.19
C THR A 168 6.96 -16.86 -31.81
N ALA A 169 7.46 -17.66 -30.86
CA ALA A 169 7.04 -17.64 -29.44
C ALA A 169 7.16 -16.26 -28.75
N ALA A 170 7.74 -15.25 -29.44
CA ALA A 170 7.89 -13.88 -28.97
C ALA A 170 6.56 -13.09 -28.89
N THR A 171 5.50 -13.53 -29.57
CA THR A 171 4.18 -12.86 -29.55
C THR A 171 3.33 -13.24 -28.36
N ARG A 172 3.73 -14.24 -27.55
CA ARG A 172 3.04 -14.59 -26.31
C ARG A 172 3.08 -13.42 -25.33
N SER A 173 1.95 -13.18 -24.67
CA SER A 173 1.86 -12.23 -23.57
C SER A 173 1.09 -12.82 -22.40
N TYR A 174 1.39 -12.29 -21.22
CA TYR A 174 0.84 -12.72 -19.95
C TYR A 174 0.13 -11.54 -19.31
N LYS A 175 -0.97 -11.81 -18.61
CA LYS A 175 -1.52 -10.86 -17.66
C LYS A 175 -0.83 -11.11 -16.33
N CYS A 176 -0.13 -10.10 -15.86
CA CYS A 176 0.61 -10.14 -14.60
C CYS A 176 0.00 -9.16 -13.59
N GLU A 177 0.10 -9.51 -12.32
CA GLU A 177 -0.35 -8.67 -11.20
C GLU A 177 0.71 -8.73 -10.10
N LEU A 178 0.65 -7.81 -9.14
CA LEU A 178 1.46 -7.91 -7.92
C LEU A 178 1.18 -9.26 -7.27
N THR A 179 2.25 -9.99 -6.94
CA THR A 179 2.19 -11.43 -6.65
C THR A 179 1.13 -11.78 -5.61
N ASN A 180 1.18 -11.11 -4.46
CA ASN A 180 0.29 -11.32 -3.33
C ASN A 180 0.28 -10.09 -2.41
N TYR A 181 -0.36 -10.22 -1.25
CA TYR A 181 -0.50 -9.10 -0.32
C TYR A 181 0.86 -8.59 0.21
N GLU A 182 1.78 -9.47 0.63
CA GLU A 182 3.07 -9.03 1.19
C GLU A 182 3.90 -8.27 0.15
N VAL A 183 3.96 -8.80 -1.08
CA VAL A 183 4.72 -8.21 -2.18
C VAL A 183 4.09 -6.88 -2.61
N ALA A 184 2.75 -6.82 -2.67
CA ALA A 184 2.07 -5.57 -3.00
C ALA A 184 2.25 -4.51 -1.91
N SER A 185 2.28 -4.92 -0.63
CA SER A 185 2.59 -4.04 0.50
C SER A 185 4.01 -3.49 0.41
N GLU A 186 4.96 -4.33 0.00
CA GLU A 186 6.34 -3.91 -0.15
C GLU A 186 6.53 -2.96 -1.33
N PHE A 187 5.94 -3.26 -2.48
CA PHE A 187 5.94 -2.35 -3.63
C PHE A 187 5.43 -0.95 -3.23
N ARG A 188 4.32 -0.87 -2.50
CA ARG A 188 3.77 0.40 -1.98
C ARG A 188 4.73 1.09 -1.01
N THR A 189 5.40 0.33 -0.15
CA THR A 189 6.37 0.88 0.81
C THR A 189 7.60 1.44 0.11
N VAL A 190 8.11 0.77 -0.93
CA VAL A 190 9.20 1.29 -1.77
C VAL A 190 8.79 2.59 -2.47
N LEU A 191 7.58 2.67 -3.01
CA LEU A 191 7.06 3.90 -3.60
C LEU A 191 6.99 5.04 -2.55
N LEU A 192 6.49 4.75 -1.35
CA LEU A 192 6.42 5.73 -0.28
C LEU A 192 7.81 6.17 0.20
N ALA A 193 8.75 5.23 0.38
CA ALA A 193 10.14 5.51 0.75
C ALA A 193 10.84 6.38 -0.30
N TYR A 194 10.58 6.12 -1.59
CA TYR A 194 11.01 6.97 -2.69
C TYR A 194 10.44 8.39 -2.54
N MET A 195 9.13 8.57 -2.37
CA MET A 195 8.51 9.89 -2.19
C MET A 195 9.01 10.64 -0.94
N ALA A 196 9.19 9.93 0.17
CA ALA A 196 9.62 10.45 1.46
C ALA A 196 11.15 10.63 1.59
N ASN A 197 11.91 10.32 0.52
CA ASN A 197 13.37 10.40 0.46
C ASN A 197 14.08 9.67 1.61
N THR A 198 13.64 8.45 1.92
CA THR A 198 14.20 7.65 3.01
C THR A 198 14.28 6.18 2.59
N ASP A 199 14.74 5.32 3.49
CA ASP A 199 14.74 3.88 3.30
C ASP A 199 13.44 3.25 3.82
N GLU A 200 13.14 2.07 3.32
CA GLU A 200 11.93 1.32 3.61
C GLU A 200 11.83 0.99 5.11
N LYS A 201 12.94 0.64 5.77
CA LYS A 201 12.98 0.32 7.21
C LYS A 201 12.56 1.50 8.08
N SER A 202 12.91 2.72 7.67
CA SER A 202 12.49 3.96 8.32
C SER A 202 11.00 4.30 8.14
N ILE A 203 10.32 3.70 7.17
CA ILE A 203 8.90 3.93 6.89
C ILE A 203 7.98 3.10 7.79
N TYR A 204 8.28 1.82 8.04
CA TYR A 204 7.33 0.93 8.75
C TYR A 204 6.90 1.41 10.14
N PRO A 205 7.81 1.87 11.03
CA PRO A 205 7.38 2.33 12.35
C PRO A 205 6.40 3.50 12.25
N LYS A 206 6.54 4.35 11.22
CA LYS A 206 5.65 5.49 10.97
C LYS A 206 4.31 5.04 10.40
N LEU A 207 4.30 4.07 9.47
CA LEU A 207 3.05 3.47 8.96
C LEU A 207 2.24 2.80 10.07
N LEU A 208 2.89 2.14 11.03
CA LEU A 208 2.22 1.59 12.21
C LEU A 208 1.54 2.68 13.05
N GLN A 209 2.15 3.87 13.17
CA GLN A 209 1.49 4.98 13.88
C GLN A 209 0.30 5.53 13.11
N VAL A 210 0.38 5.63 11.77
CA VAL A 210 -0.74 6.00 10.91
C VAL A 210 -1.90 5.02 11.07
N GLN A 211 -1.61 3.71 10.98
CA GLN A 211 -2.61 2.66 11.18
C GLN A 211 -3.25 2.77 12.57
N LYS A 212 -2.45 2.87 13.64
CA LYS A 212 -2.96 3.01 15.02
C LYS A 212 -3.86 4.23 15.18
N ALA A 213 -3.46 5.38 14.63
CA ALA A 213 -4.25 6.60 14.68
C ALA A 213 -5.63 6.44 14.02
N LEU A 214 -5.69 5.77 12.87
CA LEU A 214 -6.95 5.45 12.18
C LEU A 214 -7.80 4.42 12.93
N LEU A 215 -7.19 3.42 13.57
CA LEU A 215 -7.93 2.42 14.34
C LEU A 215 -8.60 3.02 15.58
N ILE A 216 -7.96 3.98 16.26
CA ILE A 216 -8.52 4.64 17.44
C ILE A 216 -9.26 5.95 17.14
N GLY A 217 -9.24 6.41 15.88
CA GLY A 217 -9.90 7.65 15.44
C GLY A 217 -9.26 8.95 15.93
N ASP A 218 -7.95 8.94 16.18
CA ASP A 218 -7.20 10.12 16.65
C ASP A 218 -6.56 10.86 15.46
N ILE A 219 -7.29 11.82 14.91
CA ILE A 219 -6.88 12.56 13.71
C ILE A 219 -5.73 13.55 14.00
N ALA A 220 -5.60 14.02 15.24
CA ALA A 220 -4.43 14.81 15.63
C ALA A 220 -3.14 13.97 15.54
N LYS A 221 -3.16 12.74 16.06
CA LYS A 221 -2.04 11.80 15.91
C LYS A 221 -1.80 11.43 14.45
N LEU A 222 -2.87 11.22 13.67
CA LEU A 222 -2.75 10.97 12.23
C LEU A 222 -1.98 12.10 11.53
N GLY A 223 -2.37 13.35 11.74
CA GLY A 223 -1.69 14.52 11.17
C GLY A 223 -0.21 14.58 11.55
N ASN A 224 0.11 14.32 12.83
CA ASN A 224 1.50 14.25 13.30
C ASN A 224 2.30 13.12 12.61
N SER A 225 1.72 11.92 12.48
CA SER A 225 2.39 10.78 11.82
C SER A 225 2.59 11.02 10.32
N LEU A 226 1.62 11.64 9.65
CA LEU A 226 1.76 12.06 8.25
C LEU A 226 2.88 13.09 8.08
N ASN A 227 3.00 14.06 8.99
CA ASN A 227 4.08 15.05 8.96
C ASN A 227 5.46 14.43 9.14
N GLN A 228 5.59 13.40 9.98
CA GLN A 228 6.85 12.66 10.14
C GLN A 228 7.28 11.92 8.87
N LEU A 229 6.35 11.60 7.98
CA LEU A 229 6.62 11.00 6.67
C LEU A 229 6.89 12.07 5.61
N LEU A 230 6.17 13.20 5.65
CA LEU A 230 6.32 14.30 4.69
C LEU A 230 7.56 15.18 4.91
N CYS A 231 8.09 15.29 6.13
CA CYS A 231 9.09 16.32 6.45
C CYS A 231 10.38 16.27 5.60
N ASN A 232 10.74 15.08 5.12
CA ASN A 232 11.90 14.86 4.25
C ASN A 232 11.51 14.55 2.79
N SER A 233 10.26 14.80 2.41
CA SER A 233 9.75 14.43 1.09
C SER A 233 10.54 15.10 -0.04
N ARG A 234 10.70 14.35 -1.13
CA ARG A 234 11.47 14.76 -2.30
C ARG A 234 10.90 16.02 -2.95
N TYR A 235 11.73 17.04 -3.13
CA TYR A 235 11.29 18.27 -3.79
C TYR A 235 10.85 18.02 -5.25
N ASP A 236 11.60 17.21 -6.00
CA ASP A 236 11.30 16.91 -7.42
C ASP A 236 9.99 16.12 -7.63
N VAL A 237 9.44 15.52 -6.59
CA VAL A 237 8.14 14.83 -6.64
C VAL A 237 6.98 15.77 -6.26
N PHE A 238 7.22 16.69 -5.32
CA PHE A 238 6.18 17.56 -4.77
C PHE A 238 6.18 18.98 -5.35
N ASP A 239 7.19 19.37 -6.14
CA ASP A 239 7.22 20.65 -6.85
C ASP A 239 6.74 20.51 -8.29
N GLU A 240 5.43 20.27 -8.43
CA GLU A 240 4.73 20.18 -9.71
C GLU A 240 3.74 21.36 -9.90
N ASP A 241 3.08 21.42 -11.05
CA ASP A 241 1.94 22.33 -11.26
C ASP A 241 0.78 22.01 -10.29
N ASP A 242 -0.12 22.97 -10.05
CA ASP A 242 -1.14 22.88 -8.99
C ASP A 242 -1.99 21.60 -9.03
N ASP A 243 -2.50 21.20 -10.19
CA ASP A 243 -3.33 20.00 -10.35
C ASP A 243 -2.57 18.70 -10.01
N LYS A 244 -1.28 18.66 -10.38
CA LYS A 244 -0.43 17.51 -10.11
C LYS A 244 -0.02 17.45 -8.65
N LYS A 245 0.28 18.58 -8.02
CA LYS A 245 0.59 18.67 -6.58
C LYS A 245 -0.51 18.06 -5.72
N GLU A 246 -1.76 18.36 -6.02
CA GLU A 246 -2.91 17.78 -5.30
C GLU A 246 -2.95 16.25 -5.45
N ARG A 247 -2.73 15.75 -6.67
CA ARG A 247 -2.68 14.32 -6.96
C ARG A 247 -1.52 13.61 -6.23
N VAL A 248 -0.36 14.26 -6.13
CA VAL A 248 0.80 13.75 -5.40
C VAL A 248 0.49 13.63 -3.91
N TYR A 249 -0.12 14.63 -3.28
CA TYR A 249 -0.53 14.54 -1.87
C TYR A 249 -1.57 13.45 -1.63
N ARG A 250 -2.60 13.33 -2.50
CA ARG A 250 -3.57 12.23 -2.42
C ARG A 250 -2.89 10.87 -2.48
N THR A 251 -1.99 10.68 -3.46
CA THR A 251 -1.23 9.44 -3.63
C THR A 251 -0.37 9.14 -2.40
N PHE A 252 0.34 10.14 -1.88
CA PHE A 252 1.17 10.00 -0.70
C PHE A 252 0.36 9.56 0.53
N PHE A 253 -0.75 10.25 0.81
CA PHE A 253 -1.63 9.90 1.93
C PHE A 253 -2.32 8.56 1.74
N LYS A 254 -2.75 8.22 0.52
CA LYS A 254 -3.25 6.87 0.20
C LYS A 254 -2.22 5.81 0.58
N LEU A 255 -0.97 5.95 0.11
CA LEU A 255 0.10 5.02 0.43
C LEU A 255 0.38 4.94 1.95
N CYS A 256 0.33 6.07 2.66
CA CYS A 256 0.48 6.08 4.12
C CYS A 256 -0.64 5.32 4.86
N MET A 257 -1.86 5.36 4.34
CA MET A 257 -3.03 4.77 5.00
C MET A 257 -3.26 3.31 4.62
N MET A 258 -2.81 2.86 3.44
CA MET A 258 -2.94 1.47 3.02
C MET A 258 -2.12 0.54 3.92
N SER A 259 -2.80 -0.35 4.64
CA SER A 259 -2.18 -1.36 5.51
C SER A 259 -3.09 -2.58 5.64
N TYR A 260 -2.65 -3.60 6.39
CA TYR A 260 -3.41 -4.85 6.50
C TYR A 260 -4.80 -4.67 7.12
N LEU A 261 -4.92 -3.72 8.06
CA LEU A 261 -6.17 -3.41 8.77
C LEU A 261 -6.89 -2.19 8.19
N VAL A 262 -6.32 -1.54 7.16
CA VAL A 262 -6.86 -0.30 6.61
C VAL A 262 -6.77 -0.33 5.09
N ASN A 263 -7.93 -0.40 4.45
CA ASN A 263 -8.02 -0.23 3.01
C ASN A 263 -8.16 1.26 2.68
N ALA A 264 -7.38 1.77 1.74
CA ALA A 264 -7.52 3.16 1.28
C ALA A 264 -7.73 3.24 -0.23
N SER A 265 -8.55 4.20 -0.65
CA SER A 265 -8.92 4.45 -2.04
C SER A 265 -9.07 5.94 -2.27
N ASP A 266 -8.55 6.45 -3.38
CA ASP A 266 -8.68 7.85 -3.78
C ASP A 266 -9.82 8.03 -4.79
N GLU A 267 -10.29 9.27 -4.90
CA GLU A 267 -11.25 9.69 -5.93
C GLU A 267 -12.56 8.86 -5.94
N VAL A 268 -13.09 8.56 -4.75
CA VAL A 268 -14.31 7.76 -4.60
C VAL A 268 -15.54 8.63 -4.86
N SER A 269 -16.17 8.42 -6.01
CA SER A 269 -17.35 9.18 -6.47
C SER A 269 -18.66 8.67 -5.88
N ASN A 270 -19.62 9.58 -5.76
CA ASN A 270 -21.04 9.32 -5.53
C ASN A 270 -21.87 10.20 -6.51
N ASN A 271 -23.20 10.17 -6.40
CA ASN A 271 -24.08 10.93 -7.29
C ASN A 271 -24.03 12.46 -7.08
N HIS A 272 -23.38 12.95 -6.03
CA HIS A 272 -23.34 14.35 -5.61
C HIS A 272 -21.91 14.95 -5.62
N GLY A 273 -20.87 14.14 -5.78
CA GLY A 273 -19.48 14.58 -5.81
C GLY A 273 -18.49 13.43 -5.60
N ARG A 274 -17.27 13.76 -5.20
CA ARG A 274 -16.16 12.81 -5.10
C ARG A 274 -15.31 13.11 -3.88
N CYS A 275 -15.08 12.09 -3.04
CA CYS A 275 -14.15 12.19 -1.93
C CYS A 275 -12.72 12.17 -2.47
N ASP A 276 -11.82 12.97 -1.89
CA ASP A 276 -10.40 12.95 -2.30
C ASP A 276 -9.75 11.63 -1.92
N LEU A 277 -10.00 11.17 -0.69
CA LEU A 277 -9.48 9.91 -0.17
C LEU A 277 -10.51 9.28 0.76
N VAL A 278 -10.54 7.95 0.80
CA VAL A 278 -11.31 7.15 1.74
C VAL A 278 -10.37 6.16 2.40
N ALA A 279 -10.40 6.05 3.72
CA ALA A 279 -9.76 4.96 4.46
C ALA A 279 -10.82 4.17 5.23
N LYS A 280 -10.79 2.84 5.14
CA LYS A 280 -11.74 1.93 5.77
C LYS A 280 -11.01 1.01 6.74
N THR A 281 -11.39 1.06 8.01
CA THR A 281 -11.08 0.03 9.01
C THR A 281 -12.25 -0.96 9.09
N ASN A 282 -12.16 -1.92 10.02
CA ASN A 282 -13.26 -2.84 10.30
C ASN A 282 -14.51 -2.10 10.81
N ASP A 283 -14.32 -1.04 11.60
CA ASP A 283 -15.43 -0.38 12.33
C ASP A 283 -15.73 1.03 11.81
N THR A 284 -14.82 1.62 11.01
CA THR A 284 -14.90 3.04 10.65
C THR A 284 -14.53 3.28 9.19
N ILE A 285 -15.28 4.14 8.53
CA ILE A 285 -15.02 4.71 7.21
C ILE A 285 -14.64 6.17 7.42
N TYR A 286 -13.44 6.55 7.01
CA TYR A 286 -12.97 7.93 6.99
C TYR A 286 -13.08 8.44 5.56
N ALA A 287 -13.86 9.50 5.34
CA ALA A 287 -13.90 10.22 4.06
C ALA A 287 -13.15 11.54 4.22
N PHE A 288 -12.11 11.74 3.42
CA PHE A 288 -11.21 12.87 3.51
C PHE A 288 -11.50 13.91 2.42
N GLU A 289 -11.38 15.18 2.81
CA GLU A 289 -11.21 16.33 1.92
C GLU A 289 -9.84 16.96 2.23
N LEU A 290 -9.02 17.17 1.21
CA LEU A 290 -7.69 17.77 1.33
C LEU A 290 -7.73 19.21 0.85
N LYS A 291 -7.26 20.14 1.67
CA LYS A 291 -7.05 21.54 1.29
C LYS A 291 -5.58 21.89 1.34
N ARG A 292 -5.13 22.77 0.45
CA ARG A 292 -3.78 23.32 0.49
C ARG A 292 -3.81 24.79 0.85
N ILE A 293 -2.77 25.25 1.53
CA ILE A 293 -2.66 26.65 1.95
C ILE A 293 -1.23 27.17 1.74
N GLN A 294 -1.13 28.39 1.21
CA GLN A 294 0.13 29.14 1.14
C GLN A 294 0.31 30.10 2.32
N SER A 295 -0.80 30.70 2.81
CA SER A 295 -0.82 31.49 4.04
C SER A 295 -0.62 30.60 5.27
N ASP A 296 0.06 31.11 6.29
CA ASP A 296 0.28 30.36 7.54
C ASP A 296 -0.53 30.89 8.73
N THR A 297 -1.47 31.82 8.49
CA THR A 297 -2.33 32.36 9.56
C THR A 297 -3.35 31.32 10.03
N SER A 298 -3.59 31.26 11.34
CA SER A 298 -4.59 30.36 11.91
C SER A 298 -5.98 30.60 11.33
N GLU A 299 -6.36 31.87 11.16
CA GLU A 299 -7.66 32.27 10.58
C GLU A 299 -7.86 31.67 9.17
N ALA A 300 -6.85 31.77 8.30
CA ALA A 300 -6.96 31.21 6.96
C ALA A 300 -7.06 29.67 6.96
N LYS A 301 -6.39 29.00 7.92
CA LYS A 301 -6.52 27.54 8.11
C LYS A 301 -7.94 27.16 8.52
N PHE A 302 -8.54 27.87 9.48
CA PHE A 302 -9.91 27.60 9.92
C PHE A 302 -10.95 27.91 8.84
N ASN A 303 -10.75 28.97 8.04
CA ASN A 303 -11.63 29.26 6.90
C ASN A 303 -11.63 28.11 5.87
N LEU A 304 -10.47 27.52 5.56
CA LEU A 304 -10.40 26.35 4.68
C LEU A 304 -11.07 25.11 5.30
N LEU A 305 -11.02 24.94 6.62
CA LEU A 305 -11.76 23.86 7.30
C LEU A 305 -13.28 24.05 7.13
N ASP A 306 -13.78 25.29 7.25
CA ASP A 306 -15.19 25.61 7.07
C ASP A 306 -15.64 25.41 5.61
N GLU A 307 -14.85 25.86 4.64
CA GLU A 307 -15.11 25.67 3.21
C GLU A 307 -15.15 24.18 2.82
N ALA A 308 -14.16 23.41 3.30
CA ALA A 308 -14.10 21.97 3.07
C ALA A 308 -15.32 21.26 3.66
N GLU A 309 -15.72 21.59 4.89
CA GLU A 309 -16.91 21.02 5.50
C GLU A 309 -18.18 21.32 4.69
N GLN A 310 -18.36 22.56 4.20
CA GLN A 310 -19.51 22.91 3.35
C GLN A 310 -19.52 22.09 2.05
N GLN A 311 -18.37 21.87 1.44
CA GLN A 311 -18.22 21.02 0.26
C GLN A 311 -18.61 19.56 0.57
N MET A 312 -18.11 19.00 1.68
CA MET A 312 -18.44 17.63 2.10
C MET A 312 -19.94 17.46 2.39
N VAL A 313 -20.58 18.46 3.01
CA VAL A 313 -22.03 18.48 3.24
C VAL A 313 -22.79 18.48 1.92
N LYS A 314 -22.42 19.38 0.99
CA LYS A 314 -23.08 19.51 -0.31
C LYS A 314 -22.99 18.24 -1.15
N ASN A 315 -21.82 17.60 -1.12
CA ASN A 315 -21.51 16.44 -1.94
C ASN A 315 -21.78 15.10 -1.22
N ASP A 316 -22.27 15.16 0.01
CA ASP A 316 -22.68 14.02 0.82
C ASP A 316 -21.63 12.89 0.89
N TYR A 317 -20.41 13.28 1.23
CA TYR A 317 -19.23 12.42 1.12
C TYR A 317 -19.37 11.10 1.86
N GLY A 318 -18.98 10.00 1.22
CA GLY A 318 -18.91 8.67 1.84
C GLY A 318 -20.27 8.05 2.22
N ASN A 319 -21.40 8.72 2.05
CA ASN A 319 -22.71 8.15 2.40
C ASN A 319 -23.07 6.91 1.58
N ASN A 320 -22.64 6.85 0.32
CA ASN A 320 -22.77 5.66 -0.53
C ASN A 320 -21.87 4.49 -0.11
N LEU A 321 -20.98 4.69 0.87
CA LEU A 321 -20.05 3.70 1.38
C LEU A 321 -20.47 3.13 2.73
N ILE A 322 -21.54 3.65 3.35
CA ILE A 322 -21.99 3.21 4.67
C ILE A 322 -22.34 1.73 4.61
N GLU A 323 -21.68 0.96 5.46
CA GLU A 323 -21.89 -0.47 5.66
C GLU A 323 -22.51 -0.65 7.06
N GLU A 324 -23.38 -1.65 7.24
CA GLU A 324 -24.04 -1.89 8.52
C GLU A 324 -23.00 -2.08 9.64
N GLY A 325 -23.19 -1.36 10.75
CA GLY A 325 -22.29 -1.40 11.90
C GLY A 325 -21.03 -0.53 11.81
N LYS A 326 -20.75 0.13 10.67
CA LYS A 326 -19.58 1.01 10.53
C LYS A 326 -19.90 2.48 10.76
N LEU A 327 -19.00 3.19 11.42
CA LEU A 327 -19.07 4.63 11.64
C LEU A 327 -18.51 5.39 10.42
N LEU A 328 -19.22 6.40 9.91
CA LEU A 328 -18.68 7.33 8.92
C LEU A 328 -18.14 8.58 9.62
N ILE A 329 -16.86 8.89 9.41
CA ILE A 329 -16.20 10.10 9.91
C ILE A 329 -15.71 10.91 8.72
N TRP A 330 -16.14 12.14 8.63
CA TRP A 330 -15.57 13.11 7.68
C TRP A 330 -14.33 13.73 8.28
N VAL A 331 -13.27 13.81 7.50
CA VAL A 331 -11.98 14.37 7.91
C VAL A 331 -11.56 15.43 6.91
N VAL A 332 -11.22 16.62 7.40
CA VAL A 332 -10.55 17.64 6.60
C VAL A 332 -9.10 17.71 7.04
N LEU A 333 -8.17 17.69 6.08
CA LEU A 333 -6.75 17.97 6.33
C LEU A 333 -6.33 19.19 5.52
N VAL A 334 -5.77 20.19 6.20
CA VAL A 334 -5.16 21.36 5.55
C VAL A 334 -3.66 21.19 5.52
N ILE A 335 -3.06 21.29 4.33
CA ILE A 335 -1.65 21.06 4.07
C ILE A 335 -1.00 22.39 3.70
N SER A 336 0.05 22.76 4.42
CA SER A 336 0.87 23.92 4.05
C SER A 336 1.79 23.55 2.89
N ASP A 337 1.63 24.21 1.74
CA ASP A 337 2.55 24.05 0.61
C ASP A 337 3.97 24.55 0.96
N LYS A 338 4.05 25.57 1.81
CA LYS A 338 5.32 26.16 2.27
C LYS A 338 6.15 25.16 3.09
N TYR A 339 5.50 24.43 3.99
CA TYR A 339 6.19 23.51 4.91
C TYR A 339 6.09 22.05 4.50
N ARG A 340 5.25 21.72 3.49
CA ARG A 340 4.84 20.36 3.12
C ARG A 340 4.40 19.54 4.33
N GLN A 341 3.49 20.11 5.11
CA GLN A 341 3.00 19.51 6.36
C GLN A 341 1.52 19.79 6.51
N VAL A 342 0.78 18.79 7.01
CA VAL A 342 -0.55 18.99 7.59
C VAL A 342 -0.42 20.00 8.73
N CYS A 343 -1.18 21.09 8.66
CA CYS A 343 -1.09 22.21 9.59
C CYS A 343 -2.42 22.45 10.34
N ALA A 344 -3.52 21.90 9.85
CA ALA A 344 -4.81 21.88 10.54
C ALA A 344 -5.63 20.67 10.14
N TRP A 345 -6.56 20.27 11.01
CA TRP A 345 -7.48 19.17 10.76
C TRP A 345 -8.85 19.45 11.36
N ARG A 346 -9.89 18.81 10.81
CA ARG A 346 -11.23 18.74 11.40
C ARG A 346 -11.83 17.36 11.23
N THR A 347 -12.59 16.92 12.22
CA THR A 347 -13.45 15.74 12.16
C THR A 347 -14.90 16.14 12.33
N ILE A 348 -15.77 15.51 11.55
CA ILE A 348 -17.22 15.66 11.66
C ILE A 348 -17.81 14.25 11.73
N LYS A 349 -18.32 13.86 12.90
CA LYS A 349 -19.02 12.60 13.10
C LYS A 349 -20.53 12.85 13.07
N ARG A 350 -21.25 12.10 12.25
CA ARG A 350 -22.71 12.22 12.14
C ARG A 350 -23.35 10.96 12.71
N THR A 351 -24.13 11.11 13.76
CA THR A 351 -24.90 10.00 14.36
C THR A 351 -26.37 10.23 14.08
N TYR A 352 -27.02 9.25 13.45
CA TYR A 352 -28.44 9.31 13.13
C TYR A 352 -29.25 8.62 14.23
N SER A 353 -30.21 9.32 14.81
CA SER A 353 -31.11 8.78 15.85
C SER A 353 -32.55 9.20 15.61
N ALA A 354 -33.50 8.56 16.29
CA ALA A 354 -34.91 8.95 16.26
C ALA A 354 -35.17 10.38 16.77
N ALA A 355 -34.21 10.97 17.51
CA ALA A 355 -34.26 12.35 17.99
C ALA A 355 -33.65 13.37 17.00
N GLY A 356 -33.15 12.91 15.85
CA GLY A 356 -32.47 13.72 14.84
C GLY A 356 -31.00 13.32 14.64
N THR A 357 -30.32 14.04 13.74
CA THR A 357 -28.89 13.86 13.46
C THR A 357 -28.05 14.65 14.45
N GLN A 358 -27.26 13.97 15.28
CA GLN A 358 -26.22 14.61 16.09
C GLN A 358 -24.95 14.76 15.27
N ILE A 359 -24.35 15.96 15.34
CA ILE A 359 -23.07 16.26 14.71
C ILE A 359 -22.07 16.56 15.83
N GLU A 360 -21.02 15.76 15.91
CA GLU A 360 -19.88 15.99 16.80
C GLU A 360 -18.71 16.51 15.94
N ARG A 361 -18.22 17.71 16.27
CA ARG A 361 -17.13 18.36 15.54
C ARG A 361 -15.94 18.56 16.47
N HIS A 362 -14.75 18.15 16.00
CA HIS A 362 -13.48 18.47 16.63
C HIS A 362 -12.51 18.99 15.58
N ASP A 363 -11.76 20.04 15.89
CA ASP A 363 -10.70 20.56 15.04
C ASP A 363 -9.48 20.97 15.86
N GLY A 364 -8.37 21.16 15.17
CA GLY A 364 -7.12 21.55 15.80
C GLY A 364 -6.06 21.91 14.80
N LEU A 365 -5.02 22.58 15.30
CA LEU A 365 -3.79 22.82 14.56
C LEU A 365 -2.80 21.68 14.82
N VAL A 366 -1.95 21.42 13.85
CA VAL A 366 -0.82 20.50 14.00
C VAL A 366 0.45 21.33 14.12
N GLU A 367 1.24 21.09 15.16
CA GLU A 367 2.49 21.82 15.35
C GLU A 367 3.47 21.51 14.20
N PRO A 368 4.10 22.53 13.59
CA PRO A 368 5.07 22.29 12.54
C PRO A 368 6.28 21.52 13.07
N ILE A 369 6.67 20.46 12.36
CA ILE A 369 7.96 19.82 12.57
C ILE A 369 9.02 20.76 12.01
N LYS A 370 9.90 21.28 12.86
CA LYS A 370 11.06 22.07 12.43
C LYS A 370 11.98 21.15 11.64
N VAL A 371 12.14 21.43 10.35
CA VAL A 371 13.12 20.75 9.50
C VAL A 371 14.35 21.64 9.45
N GLU A 372 15.40 21.27 10.19
CA GLU A 372 16.73 21.85 9.99
C GLU A 372 17.14 21.51 8.53
N ASN A 373 17.44 22.53 7.71
CA ASN A 373 18.02 22.45 6.35
C ASN A 373 17.11 22.63 5.11
N GLN A 374 15.88 23.12 5.21
CA GLN A 374 15.12 23.47 3.98
C GLN A 374 15.47 24.84 3.37
N GLU A 375 16.25 25.70 4.03
CA GLU A 375 16.61 27.02 3.49
C GLU A 375 17.78 27.00 2.49
N GLU A 376 18.58 25.93 2.43
CA GLU A 376 19.78 25.87 1.57
C GLU A 376 19.57 25.21 0.19
N ALA A 377 18.38 24.66 -0.07
CA ALA A 377 18.05 23.97 -1.32
C ALA A 377 17.13 24.78 -2.24
N LYS A 378 17.38 26.08 -2.40
CA LYS A 378 16.76 26.94 -3.41
C LYS A 378 17.69 27.22 -4.58
#